data_AF-A0A661MFK0-F1
#
_entry.id   AF-A0A661MFK0-F1
#
_cell.length_a   1.000
_cell.length_b   1.000
_cell.length_c   1.000
_cell.angle_alpha   90.00
_cell.angle_beta   90.00
_cell.angle_gamma   90.00
#
_symmetry.space_group_name_H-M   'P 1'
#
loop_
_entity.id
_entity.type
_entity.pdbx_description
1 polymer ?
#
loop_
_entity_poly.entity_id
_entity_poly.type
_entity_poly.pdbx_seq_one_letter_code
_entity_poly.pdbx_strand_id
1 'polypeptide(L)'
;QSGIGVVDVTDLSDMKFVKVFEPKKVEDDKVIKADGRSVDVHVVGDHVYLSYSSFGIVVFTIADLIAPVPDGVDPLQIWKTGSTGVSEYDYRPDHLAKFRLTNEVGYEELDAEALYMEYTNLNDSLVFYVAYGEAGLVRVDWTNPAAPVLLDVAPTVGEATSVALANGRVFVADHGGGFIQFK
;
A
#
# COMPACT_ATOMS: atom_id res chain seq x y z
N GLN A 1 -15.07 0.25 10.29
CA GLN A 1 -13.90 -0.61 10.08
C GLN A 1 -13.17 -0.06 8.88
N SER A 2 -11.86 0.06 8.95
CA SER A 2 -11.03 0.70 7.91
C SER A 2 -9.81 -0.18 7.68
N GLY A 3 -9.28 -0.19 6.46
CA GLY A 3 -8.03 -0.86 6.11
C GLY A 3 -8.19 -1.92 5.03
N ILE A 4 -7.44 -3.00 5.19
CA ILE A 4 -7.25 -4.12 4.27
C ILE A 4 -8.17 -5.26 4.71
N GLY A 5 -8.94 -5.82 3.77
CA GLY A 5 -9.77 -7.00 3.99
C GLY A 5 -9.22 -8.19 3.22
N VAL A 6 -9.05 -9.32 3.90
CA VAL A 6 -8.71 -10.61 3.28
C VAL A 6 -9.93 -11.52 3.40
N VAL A 7 -10.40 -12.02 2.26
CA VAL A 7 -11.63 -12.82 2.17
C VAL A 7 -11.29 -14.17 1.53
N ASP A 8 -11.65 -15.24 2.22
CA ASP A 8 -11.68 -16.59 1.66
C ASP A 8 -12.92 -16.71 0.77
N VAL A 9 -12.68 -17.05 -0.50
CA VAL A 9 -13.68 -17.22 -1.54
C VAL A 9 -13.71 -18.64 -2.11
N THR A 10 -13.07 -19.60 -1.41
CA THR A 10 -13.02 -21.01 -1.84
C THR A 10 -14.40 -21.66 -1.84
N ASP A 11 -15.29 -21.23 -0.94
CA ASP A 11 -16.72 -21.51 -1.01
C ASP A 11 -17.46 -20.32 -1.66
N LEU A 12 -17.91 -20.51 -2.90
CA LEU A 12 -18.61 -19.48 -3.68
C LEU A 12 -19.98 -19.09 -3.10
N SER A 13 -20.54 -19.91 -2.20
CA SER A 13 -21.80 -19.64 -1.53
C SER A 13 -21.65 -18.99 -0.16
N ASP A 14 -20.43 -18.97 0.39
CA ASP A 14 -20.14 -18.55 1.76
C ASP A 14 -18.75 -17.91 1.86
N MET A 15 -18.61 -16.70 1.30
CA MET A 15 -17.38 -15.91 1.42
C MET A 15 -17.16 -15.47 2.87
N LYS A 16 -15.94 -15.68 3.39
CA LYS A 16 -15.62 -15.40 4.80
C LYS A 16 -14.43 -14.48 4.93
N PHE A 17 -14.50 -13.53 5.85
CA PHE A 17 -13.32 -12.78 6.24
C PHE A 17 -12.32 -13.71 6.91
N VAL A 18 -11.11 -13.77 6.35
CA VAL A 18 -9.93 -14.28 7.06
C VAL A 18 -9.55 -13.25 8.13
N LYS A 19 -9.50 -11.98 7.74
CA LYS A 19 -9.24 -10.84 8.63
C LYS A 19 -9.54 -9.50 7.96
N VAL A 20 -9.84 -8.49 8.77
CA VAL A 20 -9.87 -7.08 8.39
C VAL A 20 -8.96 -6.31 9.34
N PHE A 21 -8.05 -5.52 8.78
CA PHE A 21 -7.08 -4.78 9.58
C PHE A 21 -6.52 -3.56 8.87
N GLU A 22 -6.09 -2.59 9.65
CA GLU A 22 -5.25 -1.49 9.21
C GLU A 22 -3.77 -1.82 9.48
N PRO A 23 -2.80 -1.35 8.68
CA PRO A 23 -1.38 -1.59 8.95
C PRO A 23 -0.97 -1.13 10.36
N LYS A 24 0.00 -1.81 10.98
CA LYS A 24 0.51 -1.40 12.29
C LYS A 24 1.22 -0.05 12.18
N LYS A 25 0.67 0.97 12.85
CA LYS A 25 1.33 2.28 13.02
C LYS A 25 2.04 2.30 14.38
N VAL A 26 3.30 2.71 14.38
CA VAL A 26 4.09 2.89 15.60
C VAL A 26 4.53 4.35 15.68
N GLU A 27 4.17 5.00 16.79
CA GLU A 27 4.60 6.36 17.14
C GLU A 27 5.06 6.34 18.60
N ASP A 28 6.22 6.94 18.91
CA ASP A 28 6.82 6.96 20.25
C ASP A 28 6.84 5.58 20.94
N ASP A 29 7.28 4.54 20.21
CA ASP A 29 7.32 3.13 20.63
C ASP A 29 5.95 2.52 20.99
N LYS A 30 4.84 3.20 20.65
CA LYS A 30 3.47 2.72 20.88
C LYS A 30 2.79 2.35 19.59
N VAL A 31 2.16 1.18 19.61
CA VAL A 31 1.28 0.76 18.53
C VAL A 31 -0.03 1.54 18.65
N ILE A 32 -0.32 2.35 17.64
CA ILE A 32 -1.53 3.18 17.60
C ILE A 32 -2.42 2.78 16.42
N LYS A 33 -3.59 3.43 16.37
CA LYS A 33 -4.48 3.33 15.24
C LYS A 33 -3.84 3.96 14.00
N ALA A 34 -3.82 3.24 12.89
CA ALA A 34 -3.51 3.80 11.60
C ALA A 34 -4.62 4.75 11.14
N ASP A 35 -4.23 5.92 10.70
CA ASP A 35 -5.02 6.87 9.95
C ASP A 35 -4.94 6.56 8.45
N GLY A 36 -5.70 7.27 7.61
CA GLY A 36 -5.69 7.07 6.15
C GLY A 36 -6.51 5.87 5.67
N ARG A 37 -6.35 5.53 4.38
CA ARG A 37 -7.09 4.46 3.70
C ARG A 37 -6.23 3.72 2.69
N SER A 38 -6.53 2.44 2.47
CA SER A 38 -6.02 1.70 1.31
C SER A 38 -6.74 2.17 0.03
N VAL A 39 -6.03 2.27 -1.09
CA VAL A 39 -6.58 2.76 -2.37
C VAL A 39 -6.55 1.69 -3.45
N ASP A 40 -5.41 1.03 -3.65
CA ASP A 40 -5.19 0.06 -4.73
C ASP A 40 -4.41 -1.17 -4.24
N VAL A 41 -4.52 -2.28 -4.97
CA VAL A 41 -3.91 -3.57 -4.62
C VAL A 41 -3.38 -4.30 -5.84
N HIS A 42 -2.14 -4.79 -5.76
CA HIS A 42 -1.51 -5.64 -6.76
C HIS A 42 -0.91 -6.88 -6.11
N VAL A 43 -1.06 -8.03 -6.77
CA VAL A 43 -0.43 -9.28 -6.38
C VAL A 43 0.71 -9.57 -7.35
N VAL A 44 1.93 -9.73 -6.84
CA VAL A 44 3.10 -10.09 -7.64
C VAL A 44 3.83 -11.24 -6.95
N GLY A 45 3.84 -12.40 -7.60
CA GLY A 45 4.37 -13.63 -6.98
C GLY A 45 3.64 -13.95 -5.68
N ASP A 46 4.40 -14.07 -4.60
CA ASP A 46 3.95 -14.36 -3.23
C ASP A 46 3.72 -13.10 -2.36
N HIS A 47 3.73 -11.91 -2.98
CA HIS A 47 3.58 -10.63 -2.29
C HIS A 47 2.33 -9.87 -2.73
N VAL A 48 1.76 -9.12 -1.79
CA VAL A 48 0.65 -8.19 -2.02
C VAL A 48 1.11 -6.78 -1.72
N TYR A 49 1.04 -5.91 -2.72
CA TYR A 49 1.39 -4.51 -2.67
C TYR A 49 0.10 -3.71 -2.57
N LEU A 50 0.00 -2.84 -1.56
CA LEU A 50 -1.16 -2.00 -1.34
C LEU A 50 -0.71 -0.55 -1.27
N SER A 51 -1.35 0.33 -2.01
CA SER A 51 -1.23 1.76 -1.73
C SER A 51 -2.14 2.12 -0.58
N TYR A 52 -1.62 2.93 0.34
CA TYR A 52 -2.25 3.31 1.58
C TYR A 52 -1.84 4.73 1.94
N SER A 53 -2.80 5.66 2.03
CA SER A 53 -2.51 7.09 2.00
C SER A 53 -1.50 7.59 3.04
N SER A 54 -1.58 7.09 4.28
CA SER A 54 -0.66 7.44 5.38
C SER A 54 0.64 6.60 5.43
N PHE A 55 0.74 5.52 4.64
CA PHE A 55 1.90 4.61 4.64
C PHE A 55 2.67 4.59 3.32
N GLY A 56 2.15 5.20 2.26
CA GLY A 56 2.68 5.04 0.90
C GLY A 56 2.29 3.69 0.31
N ILE A 57 3.24 2.92 -0.19
CA ILE A 57 3.01 1.51 -0.58
C ILE A 57 3.45 0.60 0.56
N VAL A 58 2.58 -0.30 1.00
CA VAL A 58 2.89 -1.34 1.99
C VAL A 58 2.85 -2.72 1.34
N VAL A 59 3.78 -3.60 1.74
CA VAL A 59 3.90 -4.94 1.16
C VAL A 59 3.74 -5.99 2.25
N PHE A 60 2.93 -7.00 1.98
CA PHE A 60 2.78 -8.18 2.83
C PHE A 60 3.07 -9.44 2.03
N THR A 61 3.50 -10.50 2.71
CA THR A 61 3.47 -11.83 2.09
C THR A 61 2.03 -12.34 2.02
N ILE A 62 1.69 -13.10 0.99
CA ILE A 62 0.39 -13.77 0.90
C ILE A 62 0.19 -14.70 2.10
N ALA A 63 1.25 -15.40 2.53
CA ALA A 63 1.20 -16.32 3.67
C ALA A 63 0.71 -15.63 4.96
N ASP A 64 1.23 -14.45 5.27
CA ASP A 64 0.81 -13.68 6.45
C ASP A 64 -0.62 -13.15 6.33
N LEU A 65 -1.03 -12.78 5.11
CA LEU A 65 -2.39 -12.30 4.84
C LEU A 65 -3.43 -13.42 4.96
N ILE A 66 -3.14 -14.64 4.49
CA ILE A 66 -4.10 -15.75 4.52
C ILE A 66 -4.03 -16.58 5.81
N ALA A 67 -3.02 -16.39 6.66
CA ALA A 67 -2.95 -17.07 7.95
C ALA A 67 -4.23 -16.82 8.77
N PRO A 68 -4.89 -17.84 9.33
CA PRO A 68 -6.11 -17.63 10.11
C PRO A 68 -5.81 -16.79 11.36
N VAL A 69 -6.80 -16.03 11.81
CA VAL A 69 -6.77 -15.44 13.15
C VAL A 69 -6.86 -16.57 14.21
N PRO A 70 -6.35 -16.37 15.44
CA PRO A 70 -6.46 -17.39 16.48
C PRO A 70 -7.91 -17.80 16.79
N ASP A 71 -8.10 -19.05 17.23
CA ASP A 71 -9.42 -19.57 17.57
C ASP A 71 -10.14 -18.66 18.58
N GLY A 72 -11.40 -18.31 18.27
CA GLY A 72 -12.23 -17.43 19.09
C GLY A 72 -12.00 -15.93 18.91
N VAL A 73 -11.06 -15.52 18.04
CA VAL A 73 -10.88 -14.11 17.66
C VAL A 73 -11.85 -13.75 16.53
N ASP A 74 -12.55 -12.62 16.69
CA ASP A 74 -13.37 -12.06 15.61
C ASP A 74 -12.44 -11.54 14.49
N PRO A 75 -12.54 -12.05 13.24
CA PRO A 75 -11.71 -11.59 12.12
C PRO A 75 -11.91 -10.12 11.78
N LEU A 76 -12.98 -9.48 12.28
CA LEU A 76 -13.24 -8.05 12.13
C LEU A 76 -12.66 -7.19 13.27
N GLN A 77 -12.18 -7.82 14.34
CA GLN A 77 -11.58 -7.17 15.50
C GLN A 77 -10.35 -7.94 15.99
N ILE A 78 -9.27 -7.86 15.21
CA ILE A 78 -8.05 -8.64 15.45
C ILE A 78 -7.00 -7.91 16.30
N TRP A 79 -7.29 -6.68 16.73
CA TRP A 79 -6.41 -5.91 17.59
C TRP A 79 -7.22 -4.94 18.47
N LYS A 80 -6.64 -4.59 19.62
CA LYS A 80 -7.20 -3.61 20.55
C LYS A 80 -6.11 -2.98 21.40
N THR A 81 -6.10 -1.65 21.47
CA THR A 81 -5.27 -0.90 22.42
C THR A 81 -5.99 -0.78 23.76
N GLY A 82 -5.26 -1.03 24.85
CA GLY A 82 -5.72 -0.75 26.21
C GLY A 82 -5.71 0.74 26.52
N SER A 83 -6.34 1.12 27.64
CA SER A 83 -6.54 2.51 28.06
C SER A 83 -5.26 3.31 28.33
N THR A 84 -4.11 2.64 28.45
CA THR A 84 -2.79 3.24 28.70
C THR A 84 -1.91 3.30 27.45
N GLY A 85 -2.43 2.92 26.28
CA GLY A 85 -1.66 2.82 25.04
C GLY A 85 -0.80 1.54 24.92
N VAL A 86 -0.95 0.61 25.87
CA VAL A 86 -0.41 -0.75 25.75
C VAL A 86 -1.43 -1.61 25.01
N SER A 87 -1.02 -2.35 23.98
CA SER A 87 -1.90 -3.26 23.26
C SER A 87 -2.45 -4.34 24.21
N GLU A 88 -3.78 -4.54 24.23
CA GLU A 88 -4.40 -5.69 24.88
C GLU A 88 -4.10 -6.96 24.08
N TYR A 89 -4.22 -6.85 22.76
CA TYR A 89 -3.78 -7.86 21.79
C TYR A 89 -3.64 -7.21 20.41
N ASP A 90 -2.73 -7.73 19.59
CA ASP A 90 -2.55 -7.30 18.20
C ASP A 90 -2.14 -8.50 17.33
N TYR A 91 -3.10 -9.04 16.57
CA TYR A 91 -2.89 -10.13 15.62
C TYR A 91 -2.79 -9.63 14.18
N ARG A 92 -2.56 -8.34 13.97
CA ARG A 92 -2.33 -7.81 12.63
C ARG A 92 -1.03 -8.39 12.06
N PRO A 93 -0.98 -8.73 10.77
CA PRO A 93 0.26 -9.12 10.14
C PRO A 93 1.24 -7.94 10.13
N ASP A 94 2.53 -8.23 10.25
CA ASP A 94 3.58 -7.26 9.99
C ASP A 94 3.74 -7.11 8.47
N HIS A 95 3.90 -5.87 8.01
CA HIS A 95 4.29 -5.65 6.61
C HIS A 95 5.76 -6.01 6.45
N LEU A 96 6.10 -6.61 5.31
CA LEU A 96 7.48 -6.93 4.95
C LEU A 96 8.31 -5.66 4.76
N ALA A 97 7.74 -4.69 4.06
CA ALA A 97 8.33 -3.37 3.83
C ALA A 97 7.25 -2.35 3.51
N LYS A 98 7.66 -1.08 3.50
CA LYS A 98 6.87 0.03 2.98
C LYS A 98 7.77 1.03 2.25
N PHE A 99 7.21 1.73 1.28
CA PHE A 99 7.83 2.88 0.62
C PHE A 99 6.92 4.08 0.77
N ARG A 100 7.45 5.20 1.29
CA ARG A 100 6.73 6.48 1.36
C ARG A 100 7.64 7.57 0.83
N LEU A 101 7.17 8.31 -0.19
CA LEU A 101 7.98 9.33 -0.85
C LEU A 101 8.50 10.38 0.13
N THR A 102 7.69 10.80 1.11
CA THR A 102 8.09 11.80 2.11
C THR A 102 9.19 11.32 3.08
N ASN A 103 9.61 10.06 3.00
CA ASN A 103 10.76 9.56 3.74
C ASN A 103 12.07 9.68 2.92
N GLU A 104 11.96 10.03 1.64
CA GLU A 104 13.08 10.25 0.73
C GLU A 104 13.57 11.69 0.82
N VAL A 105 14.90 11.87 0.67
CA VAL A 105 15.53 13.18 0.80
C VAL A 105 15.01 14.14 -0.26
N GLY A 106 14.55 15.32 0.17
CA GLY A 106 14.03 16.38 -0.71
C GLY A 106 12.51 16.34 -0.92
N TYR A 107 11.80 15.37 -0.35
CA TYR A 107 10.35 15.20 -0.47
C TYR A 107 9.62 15.23 0.88
N GLU A 108 10.30 15.57 1.97
CA GLU A 108 9.81 15.47 3.35
C GLU A 108 8.61 16.36 3.64
N GLU A 109 8.52 17.51 2.95
CA GLU A 109 7.49 18.52 3.14
C GLU A 109 6.28 18.35 2.21
N LEU A 110 6.26 17.31 1.38
CA LEU A 110 5.13 17.07 0.48
C LEU A 110 3.90 16.56 1.25
N ASP A 111 2.75 17.17 0.95
CA ASP A 111 1.44 16.65 1.35
C ASP A 111 0.87 15.80 0.22
N ALA A 112 1.46 14.62 0.01
CA ALA A 112 1.14 13.75 -1.11
C ALA A 112 0.91 12.30 -0.67
N GLU A 113 -0.07 11.65 -1.29
CA GLU A 113 -0.51 10.29 -0.97
C GLU A 113 -0.28 9.35 -2.14
N ALA A 114 0.11 8.10 -1.86
CA ALA A 114 0.10 7.04 -2.86
C ALA A 114 -1.34 6.65 -3.20
N LEU A 115 -1.74 6.79 -4.46
CA LEU A 115 -3.07 6.46 -4.97
C LEU A 115 -3.01 5.18 -5.82
N TYR A 116 -3.52 5.19 -7.04
CA TYR A 116 -3.50 3.98 -7.88
C TYR A 116 -2.11 3.77 -8.47
N MET A 117 -1.79 2.50 -8.71
CA MET A 117 -0.47 2.08 -9.17
C MET A 117 -0.60 1.01 -10.25
N GLU A 118 0.45 0.87 -11.05
CA GLU A 118 0.61 -0.21 -12.01
C GLU A 118 2.06 -0.66 -12.00
N TYR A 119 2.30 -1.93 -12.33
CA TYR A 119 3.65 -2.47 -12.35
C TYR A 119 4.02 -3.12 -13.67
N THR A 120 5.33 -3.23 -13.91
CA THR A 120 5.88 -4.01 -15.01
C THR A 120 7.19 -4.66 -14.62
N ASN A 121 7.53 -5.75 -15.28
CA ASN A 121 8.86 -6.34 -15.19
C ASN A 121 9.72 -5.74 -16.31
N LEU A 122 10.76 -5.00 -15.94
CA LEU A 122 11.69 -4.34 -16.87
C LEU A 122 13.11 -4.85 -16.60
N ASN A 123 13.67 -5.65 -17.51
CA ASN A 123 15.03 -6.17 -17.41
C ASN A 123 15.32 -6.84 -16.04
N ASP A 124 14.47 -7.80 -15.66
CA ASP A 124 14.51 -8.50 -14.36
C ASP A 124 14.21 -7.62 -13.12
N SER A 125 13.87 -6.34 -13.32
CA SER A 125 13.39 -5.47 -12.24
C SER A 125 11.88 -5.41 -12.16
N LEU A 126 11.34 -5.52 -10.95
CA LEU A 126 9.92 -5.25 -10.68
C LEU A 126 9.74 -3.75 -10.44
N VAL A 127 9.13 -3.03 -11.37
CA VAL A 127 8.98 -1.57 -11.29
C VAL A 127 7.51 -1.21 -11.12
N PHE A 128 7.21 -0.45 -10.07
CA PHE A 128 5.91 0.18 -9.86
C PHE A 128 5.94 1.64 -10.33
N TYR A 129 4.84 2.03 -10.97
CA TYR A 129 4.49 3.38 -11.34
C TYR A 129 3.28 3.78 -10.48
N VAL A 130 3.40 4.90 -9.78
CA VAL A 130 2.46 5.26 -8.73
C VAL A 130 1.99 6.68 -8.98
N ALA A 131 0.68 6.86 -9.09
CA ALA A 131 0.09 8.18 -8.99
C ALA A 131 0.20 8.65 -7.54
N TYR A 132 0.99 9.69 -7.29
CA TYR A 132 1.36 10.12 -5.95
C TYR A 132 0.90 11.56 -5.68
N GLY A 133 -0.36 11.87 -6.02
CA GLY A 133 -0.98 13.18 -5.74
C GLY A 133 -0.20 14.35 -6.34
N GLU A 134 0.05 15.38 -5.52
CA GLU A 134 0.80 16.58 -5.92
C GLU A 134 2.26 16.31 -6.32
N ALA A 135 2.84 15.17 -5.93
CA ALA A 135 4.19 14.80 -6.34
C ALA A 135 4.25 14.37 -7.82
N GLY A 136 3.11 14.02 -8.42
CA GLY A 136 3.02 13.51 -9.78
C GLY A 136 3.23 11.99 -9.87
N LEU A 137 3.95 11.55 -10.91
CA LEU A 137 4.24 10.14 -11.14
C LEU A 137 5.52 9.73 -10.41
N VAL A 138 5.42 8.75 -9.52
CA VAL A 138 6.57 8.18 -8.81
C VAL A 138 6.88 6.80 -9.37
N ARG A 139 8.15 6.52 -9.64
CA ARG A 139 8.64 5.23 -10.10
C ARG A 139 9.51 4.59 -9.02
N VAL A 140 9.14 3.39 -8.60
CA VAL A 140 9.79 2.66 -7.51
C VAL A 140 10.22 1.27 -7.98
N ASP A 141 11.46 0.89 -7.71
CA ASP A 141 11.96 -0.47 -7.87
C ASP A 141 11.59 -1.30 -6.64
N TRP A 142 10.92 -2.43 -6.89
CA TRP A 142 10.47 -3.42 -5.91
C TRP A 142 11.06 -4.81 -6.18
N THR A 143 12.14 -4.90 -6.94
CA THR A 143 12.84 -6.17 -7.24
C THR A 143 13.21 -6.91 -5.96
N ASN A 144 13.66 -6.19 -4.93
CA ASN A 144 13.71 -6.71 -3.57
C ASN A 144 12.46 -6.23 -2.81
N PRO A 145 11.50 -7.11 -2.51
CA PRO A 145 10.26 -6.72 -1.84
C PRO A 145 10.47 -6.22 -0.40
N ALA A 146 11.65 -6.50 0.20
CA ALA A 146 12.03 -6.01 1.53
C ALA A 146 12.80 -4.67 1.49
N ALA A 147 13.22 -4.20 0.32
CA ALA A 147 14.05 -3.01 0.16
C ALA A 147 13.69 -2.25 -1.13
N PRO A 148 12.56 -1.51 -1.14
CA PRO A 148 12.20 -0.67 -2.28
C PRO A 148 13.22 0.45 -2.50
N VAL A 149 13.37 0.88 -3.75
CA VAL A 149 14.27 1.98 -4.13
C VAL A 149 13.52 2.98 -5.00
N LEU A 150 13.54 4.26 -4.62
CA LEU A 150 13.05 5.33 -5.49
C LEU A 150 13.92 5.40 -6.76
N LEU A 151 13.30 5.27 -7.93
CA LEU A 151 13.99 5.41 -9.21
C LEU A 151 13.85 6.82 -9.78
N ASP A 152 12.64 7.38 -9.77
CA ASP A 152 12.37 8.68 -10.36
C ASP A 152 11.06 9.29 -9.85
N VAL A 153 10.96 10.62 -9.94
CA VAL A 153 9.74 11.39 -9.70
C VAL A 153 9.54 12.36 -10.86
N ALA A 154 8.42 12.24 -11.54
CA ALA A 154 8.04 13.10 -12.64
C ALA A 154 6.82 13.95 -12.25
N PRO A 155 7.03 15.25 -11.94
CA PRO A 155 5.93 16.14 -11.58
C PRO A 155 4.89 16.25 -12.70
N THR A 156 3.62 16.30 -12.32
CA THR A 156 2.50 16.60 -13.21
C THR A 156 2.02 18.05 -12.99
N VAL A 157 1.07 18.52 -13.80
CA VAL A 157 0.59 19.91 -13.68
C VAL A 157 -0.44 20.01 -12.56
N GLY A 158 -1.29 19.01 -12.41
CA GLY A 158 -2.19 18.84 -11.29
C GLY A 158 -1.78 17.68 -10.37
N GLU A 159 -2.78 17.07 -9.75
CA GLU A 159 -2.60 15.88 -8.91
C GLU A 159 -2.71 14.60 -9.75
N ALA A 160 -1.65 13.79 -9.73
CA ALA A 160 -1.69 12.45 -10.29
C ALA A 160 -2.58 11.55 -9.43
N THR A 161 -3.68 11.08 -10.03
CA THR A 161 -4.69 10.27 -9.33
C THR A 161 -4.69 8.82 -9.74
N SER A 162 -4.38 8.48 -10.99
CA SER A 162 -4.36 7.10 -11.48
C SER A 162 -3.34 6.91 -12.59
N VAL A 163 -2.87 5.68 -12.76
CA VAL A 163 -1.93 5.30 -13.81
C VAL A 163 -2.46 4.11 -14.62
N ALA A 164 -2.08 4.04 -15.89
CA ALA A 164 -2.21 2.86 -16.72
C ALA A 164 -0.93 2.62 -17.52
N LEU A 165 -0.58 1.36 -17.76
CA LEU A 165 0.59 0.97 -18.54
C LEU A 165 0.17 0.32 -19.85
N ALA A 166 0.67 0.83 -20.97
CA ALA A 166 0.46 0.21 -22.27
C ALA A 166 1.62 0.51 -23.22
N ASN A 167 2.11 -0.51 -23.93
CA ASN A 167 3.14 -0.37 -24.97
C ASN A 167 4.38 0.41 -24.50
N GLY A 168 4.86 0.12 -23.29
CA GLY A 168 6.04 0.78 -22.69
C GLY A 168 5.84 2.25 -22.36
N ARG A 169 4.60 2.69 -22.14
CA ARG A 169 4.26 4.06 -21.75
C ARG A 169 3.38 4.06 -20.52
N VAL A 170 3.52 5.11 -19.73
CA VAL A 170 2.69 5.38 -18.56
C VAL A 170 1.70 6.49 -18.92
N PHE A 171 0.43 6.23 -18.63
CA PHE A 171 -0.71 7.09 -18.85
C PHE A 171 -1.17 7.56 -17.47
N VAL A 172 -1.17 8.87 -17.20
CA VAL A 172 -1.49 9.42 -15.87
C VAL A 172 -2.73 10.30 -15.95
N ALA A 173 -3.69 10.04 -15.07
CA ALA A 173 -4.83 10.91 -14.83
C ALA A 173 -4.41 12.04 -13.88
N ASP A 174 -4.32 13.26 -14.39
CA ASP A 174 -3.73 14.41 -13.70
C ASP A 174 -4.80 15.46 -13.38
N HIS A 175 -5.70 15.15 -12.45
CA HIS A 175 -6.91 15.92 -12.06
C HIS A 175 -7.20 17.19 -12.90
N GLY A 176 -6.66 18.36 -12.53
CA GLY A 176 -6.86 19.64 -13.21
C GLY A 176 -5.98 19.90 -14.46
N GLY A 177 -4.92 19.12 -14.66
CA GLY A 177 -4.01 19.15 -15.82
C GLY A 177 -4.43 18.26 -16.99
N GLY A 178 -5.44 17.39 -16.82
CA GLY A 178 -5.93 16.50 -17.87
C GLY A 178 -5.18 15.17 -17.92
N PHE A 179 -4.87 14.68 -19.14
CA PHE A 179 -4.20 13.40 -19.36
C PHE A 179 -2.72 13.62 -19.75
N ILE A 180 -1.79 12.98 -19.04
CA ILE A 180 -0.33 13.08 -19.31
C ILE A 180 0.24 11.70 -19.69
N GLN A 181 1.14 11.68 -20.68
CA GLN A 181 1.83 10.48 -21.13
C GLN A 181 3.35 10.62 -20.92
N PHE A 182 3.97 9.60 -20.33
CA PHE A 182 5.42 9.46 -20.21
C PHE A 182 5.94 8.39 -21.18
N LYS A 183 7.15 8.58 -21.73
CA LYS A 183 7.82 7.67 -22.67
C LYS A 183 9.06 7.05 -22.04
#